data_AF-A0A8T7KEP4-F1
#
_entry.id   AF-A0A8T7KEP4-F1
#
_cell.length_a   1.000
_cell.length_b   1.000
_cell.length_c   1.000
_cell.angle_alpha   90.00
_cell.angle_beta   90.00
_cell.angle_gamma   90.00
#
_symmetry.space_group_name_H-M   'P 1'
#
loop_
_entity.id
_entity.type
_entity.pdbx_description
1 polymer ?
#
loop_
_entity_poly.entity_id
_entity_poly.type
_entity_poly.pdbx_seq_one_letter_code
_entity_poly.pdbx_strand_id
1 'polypeptide(L)'
;MEAYQRQQFDFLLLTAVERFAERLVQRNGGAELALQRLCSDPQGEGIWLDQFTQAIFRDFLLDNPAGACFVLQALPRRQVAPPEGGTVEAMLQQLALRAFADLLGAKTIEALERP
;
A
#
# COMPACT_ATOMS: atom_id res chain seq x y z
N MET A 1 -17.37 -5.36 -6.31
CA MET A 1 -17.35 -4.60 -5.05
C MET A 1 -18.50 -3.61 -5.08
N GLU A 2 -19.28 -3.53 -4.00
CA GLU A 2 -20.40 -2.59 -3.84
C GLU A 2 -19.89 -1.16 -3.62
N ALA A 3 -20.76 -0.16 -3.85
CA ALA A 3 -20.40 1.26 -3.73
C ALA A 3 -19.88 1.64 -2.33
N TYR A 4 -20.51 1.12 -1.26
CA TYR A 4 -20.08 1.40 0.11
C TYR A 4 -18.70 0.80 0.43
N GLN A 5 -18.42 -0.41 -0.08
CA GLN A 5 -17.11 -1.06 0.08
C GLN A 5 -16.03 -0.29 -0.67
N ARG A 6 -16.38 0.27 -1.83
CA ARG A 6 -15.47 1.12 -2.58
C ARG A 6 -15.12 2.38 -1.80
N GLN A 7 -16.11 3.04 -1.20
CA GLN A 7 -15.86 4.19 -0.32
C GLN A 7 -14.97 3.82 0.88
N GLN A 8 -15.19 2.66 1.50
CA GLN A 8 -14.33 2.16 2.57
C GLN A 8 -12.88 1.96 2.11
N PHE A 9 -12.68 1.39 0.92
CA PHE A 9 -11.36 1.20 0.34
C PHE A 9 -10.68 2.54 0.04
N ASP A 10 -11.42 3.48 -0.56
CA ASP A 10 -10.88 4.80 -0.89
C ASP A 10 -10.48 5.57 0.39
N PHE A 11 -11.25 5.44 1.48
CA PHE A 11 -10.90 6.00 2.79
C PHE A 11 -9.64 5.35 3.40
N LEU A 12 -9.56 4.02 3.34
CA LEU A 12 -8.37 3.27 3.77
C LEU A 12 -7.13 3.75 3.00
N LEU A 13 -7.23 3.86 1.67
CA LEU A 13 -6.13 4.29 0.82
C LEU A 13 -5.69 5.70 1.14
N LEU A 14 -6.62 6.65 1.25
CA LEU A 14 -6.30 8.03 1.61
C LEU A 14 -5.56 8.10 2.95
N THR A 15 -6.08 7.41 3.96
CA THR A 15 -5.47 7.34 5.29
C THR A 15 -4.06 6.76 5.24
N ALA A 16 -3.85 5.70 4.47
CA ALA A 16 -2.54 5.07 4.31
C ALA A 16 -1.54 6.00 3.61
N VAL A 17 -1.98 6.71 2.56
CA VAL A 17 -1.16 7.67 1.80
C VAL A 17 -0.72 8.82 2.69
N GLU A 18 -1.65 9.44 3.44
CA GLU A 18 -1.35 10.55 4.35
C GLU A 18 -0.33 10.14 5.40
N ARG A 19 -0.57 9.01 6.10
CA ARG A 19 0.33 8.49 7.13
C ARG A 19 1.70 8.13 6.57
N PHE A 20 1.76 7.55 5.38
CA PHE A 20 3.03 7.16 4.76
C PHE A 20 3.81 8.41 4.34
N ALA A 21 3.17 9.35 3.63
CA ALA A 21 3.79 10.60 3.19
C ALA A 21 4.38 11.38 4.37
N GLU A 22 3.60 11.58 5.44
CA GLU A 22 4.07 12.26 6.65
C GLU A 22 5.31 11.58 7.24
N ARG A 23 5.26 10.25 7.39
CA ARG A 23 6.39 9.45 7.90
C ARG A 23 7.63 9.58 7.02
N LEU A 24 7.48 9.60 5.69
CA LEU A 24 8.60 9.75 4.78
C LEU A 24 9.23 11.14 4.89
N VAL A 25 8.43 12.20 4.95
CA VAL A 25 8.91 13.58 5.10
C VAL A 25 9.71 13.72 6.40
N GLN A 26 9.18 13.22 7.52
CA GLN A 26 9.85 13.29 8.82
C GLN A 26 11.18 12.53 8.83
N ARG A 27 11.23 11.34 8.20
CA ARG A 27 12.43 10.48 8.20
C ARG A 27 13.52 10.93 7.24
N ASN A 28 13.13 11.50 6.11
CA ASN A 28 14.05 11.87 5.04
C ASN A 28 14.38 13.37 5.05
N GLY A 29 13.88 14.14 6.03
CA GLY A 29 14.23 15.55 6.19
C GLY A 29 13.59 16.48 5.15
N GLY A 30 12.46 16.10 4.56
CA GLY A 30 11.74 16.91 3.58
C GLY A 30 11.03 16.09 2.50
N ALA A 31 10.07 16.72 1.81
CA ALA A 31 9.27 16.09 0.76
C ALA A 31 10.08 15.74 -0.50
N GLU A 32 11.00 16.62 -0.93
CA GLU A 32 11.82 16.38 -2.13
C GLU A 32 12.74 15.16 -1.98
N LEU A 33 13.46 15.07 -0.85
CA LEU A 33 14.35 13.94 -0.60
C LEU A 33 13.57 12.64 -0.34
N ALA A 34 12.40 12.73 0.31
CA ALA A 34 11.48 11.60 0.45
C ALA A 34 11.01 11.07 -0.92
N LEU A 35 10.57 11.97 -1.82
CA LEU A 35 10.13 11.64 -3.16
C LEU A 35 11.25 10.99 -3.98
N GLN A 36 12.43 11.60 -3.98
CA GLN A 36 13.60 11.07 -4.69
C GLN A 36 13.93 9.63 -4.23
N ARG A 37 13.94 9.39 -2.91
CA ARG A 37 14.25 8.08 -2.34
C ARG A 37 13.16 7.05 -2.62
N LEU A 38 11.89 7.43 -2.50
CA LEU A 38 10.76 6.55 -2.81
C LEU A 38 10.80 6.11 -4.28
N CYS A 39 11.14 7.01 -5.21
CA CYS A 39 11.28 6.68 -6.63
C CYS A 39 12.50 5.81 -6.93
N SER A 40 13.61 5.98 -6.21
CA SER A 40 14.84 5.23 -6.45
C SER A 40 14.80 3.82 -5.85
N ASP A 41 14.30 3.69 -4.62
CA ASP A 41 14.25 2.43 -3.89
C ASP A 41 13.07 2.46 -2.88
N PRO A 42 11.89 1.96 -3.27
CA PRO A 42 10.73 1.88 -2.39
C PRO A 42 10.93 1.01 -1.13
N GLN A 43 11.97 0.17 -1.11
CA GLN A 43 12.32 -0.66 0.05
C GLN A 43 13.59 -0.18 0.76
N GLY A 44 14.12 0.97 0.34
CA GLY A 44 15.32 1.57 0.90
C GLY A 44 15.15 1.99 2.35
N GLU A 45 16.29 2.22 3.01
CA GLU A 45 16.33 2.67 4.40
C GLU A 45 15.54 3.97 4.58
N GLY A 46 14.62 3.97 5.56
CA GLY A 46 13.74 5.09 5.81
C GLY A 46 12.43 5.10 5.02
N ILE A 47 12.29 4.25 3.99
CA ILE A 47 11.07 4.10 3.18
C ILE A 47 10.27 2.86 3.62
N TRP A 48 10.82 1.65 3.41
CA TRP A 48 10.20 0.36 3.76
C TRP A 48 8.70 0.24 3.42
N LEU A 49 8.34 0.46 2.16
CA LEU A 49 6.96 0.46 1.70
C LEU A 49 6.23 -0.84 2.07
N ASP A 50 6.85 -2.01 1.86
CA ASP A 50 6.19 -3.29 2.14
C ASP A 50 5.92 -3.49 3.63
N GLN A 51 6.87 -3.08 4.48
CA GLN A 51 6.71 -3.16 5.93
C GLN A 51 5.57 -2.26 6.40
N PHE A 52 5.48 -1.06 5.85
CA PHE A 52 4.39 -0.14 6.16
C PHE A 52 3.04 -0.70 5.68
N THR A 53 2.96 -1.23 4.45
CA THR A 53 1.74 -1.85 3.93
C THR A 53 1.30 -3.04 4.79
N GLN A 54 2.22 -3.89 5.22
CA GLN A 54 1.91 -4.99 6.14
C GLN A 54 1.38 -4.49 7.49
N ALA A 55 1.92 -3.38 8.01
CA ALA A 55 1.42 -2.77 9.24
C ALA A 55 -0.01 -2.23 9.05
N ILE A 56 -0.28 -1.54 7.94
CA ILE A 56 -1.64 -1.10 7.59
C ILE A 56 -2.60 -2.30 7.51
N PHE A 57 -2.19 -3.40 6.90
CA PHE A 57 -3.06 -4.58 6.82
C PHE A 57 -3.39 -5.14 8.21
N ARG A 58 -2.43 -5.19 9.14
CA ARG A 58 -2.70 -5.60 10.53
C ARG A 58 -3.59 -4.61 11.26
N ASP A 59 -3.30 -3.31 11.15
CA ASP A 59 -4.02 -2.26 11.86
C ASP A 59 -5.51 -2.18 11.44
N PHE A 60 -5.79 -2.48 10.17
CA PHE A 60 -7.14 -2.48 9.60
C PHE A 60 -7.76 -3.89 9.52
N LEU A 61 -7.13 -4.91 10.12
CA LEU A 61 -7.62 -6.30 10.16
C LEU A 61 -7.85 -6.88 8.75
N LEU A 62 -6.97 -6.56 7.82
CA LEU A 62 -6.96 -7.05 6.43
C LEU A 62 -6.04 -8.26 6.22
N ASP A 63 -5.26 -8.64 7.23
CA ASP A 63 -4.30 -9.76 7.26
C ASP A 63 -4.98 -11.14 7.41
N ASN A 64 -6.13 -11.31 6.77
CA ASN A 64 -6.89 -12.56 6.68
C ASN A 64 -7.52 -12.71 5.28
N PRO A 65 -8.08 -13.88 4.90
CA PRO A 65 -8.59 -14.10 3.55
C PRO A 65 -9.68 -13.11 3.11
N ALA A 66 -10.56 -12.70 4.04
CA ALA A 66 -11.64 -11.75 3.72
C ALA A 66 -11.07 -10.36 3.42
N GLY A 67 -10.11 -9.89 4.21
CA GLY A 67 -9.39 -8.64 4.00
C GLY A 67 -8.61 -8.61 2.68
N ALA A 68 -7.88 -9.68 2.36
CA ALA A 68 -7.19 -9.81 1.08
C ALA A 68 -8.17 -9.72 -0.10
N CYS A 69 -9.28 -10.46 -0.03
CA CYS A 69 -10.32 -10.40 -1.04
C CYS A 69 -10.95 -9.00 -1.17
N PHE A 70 -11.18 -8.29 -0.07
CA PHE A 70 -11.66 -6.92 -0.09
C PHE A 70 -10.72 -6.01 -0.89
N VAL A 71 -9.41 -6.07 -0.63
CA VAL A 71 -8.40 -5.30 -1.38
C VAL A 71 -8.36 -5.69 -2.85
N LEU A 72 -8.33 -6.99 -3.15
CA LEU A 72 -8.25 -7.50 -4.52
C LEU A 72 -9.48 -7.12 -5.35
N GLN A 73 -10.67 -7.11 -4.74
CA GLN A 73 -11.89 -6.65 -5.39
C GLN A 73 -11.86 -5.15 -5.76
N ALA A 74 -11.10 -4.33 -5.02
CA ALA A 74 -10.90 -2.92 -5.36
C ALA A 74 -9.88 -2.72 -6.49
N LEU A 75 -9.00 -3.69 -6.71
CA LEU A 75 -7.85 -3.64 -7.63
C LEU A 75 -7.84 -4.75 -8.70
N PRO A 76 -8.98 -5.11 -9.34
CA PRO A 76 -9.09 -6.32 -10.15
C PRO A 76 -8.25 -6.31 -11.43
N ARG A 77 -7.77 -5.13 -11.87
CA ARG A 77 -6.98 -4.95 -13.08
C ARG A 77 -5.51 -4.65 -12.79
N ARG A 78 -5.11 -4.58 -11.52
CA ARG A 78 -3.71 -4.33 -11.13
C ARG A 78 -2.88 -5.56 -11.51
N GLN A 79 -1.80 -5.34 -12.24
CA GLN A 79 -0.84 -6.40 -12.52
C GLN A 79 0.10 -6.53 -11.34
N VAL A 80 0.30 -7.75 -10.87
CA VAL A 80 1.23 -8.08 -9.78
C VAL A 80 1.99 -9.36 -10.13
N ALA A 81 3.19 -9.50 -9.59
CA ALA A 81 3.95 -10.74 -9.73
C ALA A 81 3.15 -11.92 -9.14
N PRO A 82 3.23 -13.12 -9.77
CA PRO A 82 2.54 -14.31 -9.27
C PRO A 82 2.98 -14.62 -7.83
N PRO A 83 2.06 -15.06 -6.95
CA PRO A 83 2.40 -15.41 -5.59
C PRO A 83 3.25 -16.68 -5.60
N GLU A 84 4.03 -16.86 -4.55
CA GLU A 84 4.69 -18.13 -4.30
C GLU A 84 3.65 -19.18 -3.92
N GLY A 85 3.96 -20.45 -4.18
CA GLY A 85 3.06 -21.56 -3.83
C GLY A 85 2.86 -21.66 -2.31
N GLY A 86 1.66 -22.03 -1.88
CA GLY A 86 1.34 -22.15 -0.46
C GLY A 86 -0.15 -22.40 -0.23
N THR A 87 -0.64 -22.02 0.96
CA THR A 87 -2.07 -22.02 1.26
C THR A 87 -2.78 -20.93 0.45
N VAL A 88 -4.08 -21.12 0.19
CA VAL A 88 -4.91 -20.10 -0.49
C VAL A 88 -4.83 -18.76 0.23
N GLU A 89 -4.86 -18.77 1.57
CA GLU A 89 -4.70 -17.58 2.40
C GLU A 89 -3.37 -16.85 2.15
N ALA A 90 -2.25 -17.59 2.18
CA ALA A 90 -0.94 -17.00 1.94
C ALA A 90 -0.84 -16.40 0.53
N MET A 91 -1.36 -17.09 -0.48
CA MET A 91 -1.36 -16.61 -1.86
C MET A 91 -2.22 -15.35 -2.03
N LEU A 92 -3.42 -15.32 -1.44
CA LEU A 92 -4.31 -14.15 -1.46
C LEU A 92 -3.67 -12.94 -0.75
N GLN A 93 -3.05 -13.17 0.41
CA GLN A 93 -2.33 -12.13 1.16
C GLN A 93 -1.17 -11.56 0.37
N GLN A 94 -0.34 -12.40 -0.25
CA GLN A 94 0.77 -11.96 -1.10
C GLN A 94 0.27 -11.08 -2.26
N LEU A 95 -0.79 -11.51 -2.95
CA LEU A 95 -1.39 -10.74 -4.04
C LEU A 95 -1.95 -9.39 -3.57
N ALA A 96 -2.69 -9.39 -2.46
CA ALA A 96 -3.32 -8.19 -1.92
C ALA A 96 -2.28 -7.18 -1.43
N LEU A 97 -1.25 -7.63 -0.69
CA LEU A 97 -0.17 -6.79 -0.20
C LEU A 97 0.59 -6.14 -1.36
N ARG A 98 0.99 -6.92 -2.37
CA ARG A 98 1.70 -6.40 -3.56
C ARG A 98 0.86 -5.36 -4.30
N ALA A 99 -0.41 -5.69 -4.58
CA ALA A 99 -1.31 -4.80 -5.32
C ALA A 99 -1.54 -3.47 -4.57
N PHE A 100 -1.69 -3.54 -3.25
CA PHE A 100 -1.89 -2.36 -2.42
C PHE A 100 -0.61 -1.55 -2.24
N ALA A 101 0.54 -2.20 -1.99
CA ALA A 101 1.83 -1.53 -1.86
C ALA A 101 2.15 -0.72 -3.12
N ASP A 102 1.98 -1.31 -4.31
CA ASP A 102 2.24 -0.61 -5.56
C ASP A 102 1.31 0.60 -5.75
N LEU A 103 0.03 0.48 -5.34
CA LEU A 103 -0.92 1.61 -5.41
C LEU A 103 -0.57 2.69 -4.40
N LEU A 104 -0.26 2.30 -3.17
CA LEU A 104 0.15 3.20 -2.09
C LEU A 104 1.37 3.99 -2.51
N GLY A 105 2.42 3.33 -3.01
CA GLY A 105 3.62 4.00 -3.51
C GLY A 105 3.31 5.04 -4.58
N ALA A 106 2.52 4.68 -5.60
CA ALA A 106 2.11 5.60 -6.65
C ALA A 106 1.31 6.81 -6.11
N LYS A 107 0.40 6.58 -5.17
CA LYS A 107 -0.42 7.66 -4.58
C LYS A 107 0.37 8.53 -3.60
N THR A 108 1.35 7.98 -2.92
CA THR A 108 2.27 8.76 -2.09
C THR A 108 3.18 9.63 -2.94
N ILE A 109 3.65 9.15 -4.09
CA ILE A 109 4.37 9.98 -5.07
C ILE A 109 3.50 11.18 -5.49
N GLU A 110 2.26 10.93 -5.93
CA GLU A 110 1.31 11.99 -6.31
C GLU A 110 1.06 13.00 -5.16
N ALA A 111 1.04 12.52 -3.91
CA ALA A 111 0.84 13.37 -2.74
C ALA A 111 2.08 14.22 -2.40
N LEU A 112 3.29 13.69 -2.58
CA LEU A 112 4.53 14.42 -2.34
C LEU A 112 4.84 15.45 -3.43
N GLU A 113 4.34 15.24 -4.65
CA GLU A 113 4.48 16.18 -5.78
C GLU A 113 3.57 17.42 -5.66
N ARG A 114 2.53 17.36 -4.83
CA ARG A 114 1.58 18.45 -4.61
C ARG A 114 1.90 19.13 -3.27
N PRO A 115 2.65 20.25 -3.27
CA PRO A 115 3.04 20.95 -2.04
C PRO A 115 1.86 21.56 -1.29
#